data_AF-A0A1V4UPS4-F1
#
_entry.id   AF-A0A1V4UPS4-F1
#
_cell.length_a   1.000
_cell.length_b   1.000
_cell.length_c   1.000
_cell.angle_alpha   90.00
_cell.angle_beta   90.00
_cell.angle_gamma   90.00
#
_symmetry.space_group_name_H-M   'P 1'
#
loop_
_entity.id
_entity.type
_entity.pdbx_description
1 polymer ?
#
loop_
_entity_poly.entity_id
_entity_poly.type
_entity_poly.pdbx_seq_one_letter_code
_entity_poly.pdbx_strand_id
1 'polypeptide(L)'
;MFYNCNEFKPISDPEPHHPQNLDEVRGIPLRVYVKDGFCIAVFAWGAISLPSELEARLRELVGHNIACLRFDGKFHIRDLDQESDGTAR
;
A
#
# COMPACT_ATOMS: atom_id res chain seq x y z
N MET A 1 -8.15 -28.12 -6.21
CA MET A 1 -7.10 -27.45 -5.42
C MET A 1 -6.35 -26.53 -6.36
N PHE A 2 -6.51 -25.20 -6.23
CA PHE A 2 -5.79 -24.24 -7.08
C PHE A 2 -4.54 -23.78 -6.33
N TYR A 3 -3.42 -24.44 -6.62
CA TYR A 3 -2.10 -23.90 -6.31
C TYR A 3 -1.83 -22.80 -7.32
N ASN A 4 -1.92 -21.53 -6.92
CA ASN A 4 -1.33 -20.47 -7.72
C ASN A 4 -0.02 -20.08 -7.04
N CYS A 5 1.04 -20.77 -7.46
CA CYS A 5 2.42 -20.37 -7.19
C CYS A 5 2.60 -18.96 -7.73
N ASN A 6 2.78 -17.97 -6.86
CA ASN A 6 3.14 -16.63 -7.29
C ASN A 6 4.60 -16.67 -7.78
N GLU A 7 4.72 -16.81 -9.10
CA GLU A 7 5.96 -16.92 -9.85
C GLU A 7 6.83 -15.66 -9.62
N PHE A 8 7.98 -15.85 -8.99
CA PHE A 8 8.98 -14.82 -8.79
C PHE A 8 9.48 -14.33 -10.15
N LYS A 9 9.10 -13.11 -10.57
CA LYS A 9 9.61 -12.47 -11.79
C LYS A 9 10.68 -11.42 -11.47
N PRO A 10 11.80 -11.43 -12.22
CA PRO A 10 13.00 -10.68 -11.88
C PRO A 10 12.91 -9.20 -12.31
N ILE A 11 13.52 -8.34 -11.48
CA ILE A 11 14.06 -7.00 -11.70
C ILE A 11 14.07 -6.50 -13.17
N SER A 12 12.92 -6.08 -13.70
CA SER A 12 12.82 -5.18 -14.85
C SER A 12 11.45 -4.53 -14.82
N ASP A 13 11.47 -3.20 -14.85
CA ASP A 13 10.35 -2.27 -14.79
C ASP A 13 9.68 -2.11 -13.41
N PRO A 14 9.73 -0.91 -12.77
CA PRO A 14 8.97 -0.60 -11.57
C PRO A 14 7.51 -0.34 -11.94
N GLU A 15 6.83 -1.34 -12.49
CA GLU A 15 5.39 -1.29 -12.63
C GLU A 15 4.79 -1.23 -11.21
N PRO A 16 3.93 -0.23 -10.91
CA PRO A 16 3.32 -0.12 -9.60
C PRO A 16 2.52 -1.39 -9.33
N HIS A 17 2.84 -2.06 -8.22
CA HIS A 17 2.17 -3.25 -7.76
C HIS A 17 0.68 -2.95 -7.55
N HIS A 18 -0.16 -3.67 -8.30
CA HIS A 18 -1.61 -3.59 -8.16
C HIS A 18 -2.06 -4.60 -7.11
N PRO A 19 -2.48 -4.17 -5.91
CA PRO A 19 -2.91 -5.10 -4.87
C PRO A 19 -4.13 -5.90 -5.33
N GLN A 20 -4.04 -7.23 -5.22
CA GLN A 20 -5.13 -8.16 -5.51
C GLN A 20 -6.16 -8.16 -4.37
N ASN A 21 -7.33 -8.77 -4.60
CA ASN A 21 -8.31 -8.96 -3.51
C ASN A 21 -7.70 -9.84 -2.41
N LEU A 22 -7.79 -9.39 -1.15
CA LEU A 22 -7.16 -9.99 0.04
C LEU A 22 -5.65 -9.74 0.17
N ASP A 23 -5.06 -8.86 -0.63
CA ASP A 23 -3.68 -8.45 -0.45
C ASP A 23 -3.59 -7.29 0.55
N GLU A 24 -2.87 -7.53 1.64
CA GLU A 24 -2.61 -6.52 2.67
C GLU A 24 -1.20 -5.99 2.51
N VAL A 25 -1.14 -4.75 2.04
CA VAL A 25 0.11 -4.06 1.81
C VAL A 25 0.47 -3.27 3.06
N ARG A 26 1.56 -3.65 3.72
CA ARG A 26 2.07 -2.94 4.91
C ARG A 26 3.39 -2.24 4.60
N GLY A 27 3.56 -1.05 5.14
CA GLY A 27 4.85 -0.36 5.09
C GLY A 27 4.77 1.13 5.32
N ILE A 28 5.94 1.75 5.27
CA ILE A 28 6.10 3.19 5.42
C ILE A 28 6.14 3.81 4.02
N PRO A 29 5.15 4.63 3.63
CA PRO A 29 5.18 5.31 2.36
C PRO A 29 6.26 6.39 2.44
N LEU A 30 7.26 6.27 1.58
CA LEU A 30 8.38 7.19 1.44
C LEU A 30 7.99 8.41 0.61
N ARG A 31 7.11 8.21 -0.37
CA ARG A 31 6.66 9.27 -1.27
C ARG A 31 5.30 8.91 -1.86
N VAL A 32 4.43 9.91 -2.01
CA VAL A 32 3.13 9.77 -2.67
C VAL A 32 3.04 10.82 -3.76
N TYR A 33 2.58 10.43 -4.95
CA TYR A 33 2.33 11.35 -6.06
C TYR A 33 1.22 10.83 -6.96
N VAL A 34 0.55 11.74 -7.68
CA VAL A 34 -0.50 11.38 -8.65
C VAL A 34 0.10 11.33 -10.05
N LYS A 35 -0.18 10.25 -10.77
CA LYS A 35 0.19 10.07 -12.17
C LYS A 35 -0.95 9.40 -12.92
N ASP A 36 -1.33 9.95 -14.08
CA ASP A 36 -2.42 9.42 -14.92
C ASP A 36 -3.76 9.25 -14.19
N GLY A 37 -4.05 10.11 -13.20
CA GLY A 37 -5.27 10.02 -12.40
C GLY A 37 -5.25 8.93 -11.32
N PHE A 38 -4.13 8.25 -11.14
CA PHE A 38 -3.89 7.28 -10.07
C PHE A 38 -2.92 7.84 -9.04
N CYS A 39 -3.19 7.55 -7.77
CA CYS A 39 -2.29 7.84 -6.67
C CYS A 39 -1.25 6.72 -6.57
N ILE A 40 0.03 7.06 -6.75
CA ILE A 40 1.15 6.13 -6.61
C ILE A 40 1.82 6.38 -5.25
N ALA A 41 1.78 5.38 -4.37
CA ALA A 41 2.50 5.40 -3.10
C ALA A 41 3.74 4.51 -3.20
N VAL A 42 4.91 5.10 -2.97
CA VAL A 42 6.22 4.44 -3.02
C VAL A 42 6.64 4.03 -1.62
N PHE A 43 6.97 2.76 -1.46
CA PHE A 43 7.48 2.11 -0.26
C PHE A 43 8.92 1.64 -0.50
N ALA A 44 9.62 1.26 0.57
CA ALA A 44 10.98 0.72 0.46
C ALA A 44 11.07 -0.57 -0.36
N TRP A 45 9.99 -1.37 -0.39
CA TRP A 45 9.94 -2.66 -1.09
C TRP A 45 9.26 -2.59 -2.46
N GLY A 46 8.62 -1.48 -2.82
CA GLY A 46 7.85 -1.37 -4.07
C GLY A 46 6.98 -0.12 -4.12
N ALA A 47 6.18 0.03 -5.16
CA ALA A 47 5.17 1.09 -5.26
C ALA A 47 3.80 0.48 -5.48
N ILE A 48 2.74 1.11 -4.99
CA ILE A 48 1.36 0.67 -5.22
C ILE A 48 0.54 1.76 -5.88
N SER A 49 -0.37 1.36 -6.77
CA SER A 49 -1.33 2.22 -7.43
C SER A 49 -2.68 2.15 -6.71
N LEU A 50 -3.16 3.31 -6.28
CA LEU A 50 -4.39 3.52 -5.53
C LEU A 50 -5.26 4.57 -6.26
N PRO A 51 -6.58 4.58 -6.03
CA PRO A 51 -7.43 5.64 -6.56
C PRO A 51 -7.00 7.01 -6.02
N SER A 52 -7.12 8.06 -6.85
CA SER A 52 -6.72 9.43 -6.53
C SER A 52 -7.40 10.03 -5.30
N GLU A 53 -8.62 9.57 -4.97
CA GLU A 53 -9.34 10.00 -3.75
C GLU A 53 -8.57 9.69 -2.45
N LEU A 54 -7.72 8.66 -2.47
CA LEU A 54 -6.90 8.28 -1.32
C LEU A 54 -5.60 9.08 -1.22
N GLU A 55 -5.26 9.90 -2.22
CA GLU A 55 -4.02 10.68 -2.22
C GLU A 55 -3.91 11.58 -1.00
N ALA A 56 -4.95 12.35 -0.69
CA ALA A 56 -4.95 13.28 0.44
C ALA A 56 -4.62 12.55 1.75
N ARG A 57 -5.27 11.41 2.00
CA ARG A 57 -5.02 10.59 3.19
C ARG A 57 -3.63 9.97 3.21
N LEU A 58 -3.17 9.41 2.09
CA LEU A 58 -1.84 8.79 2.00
C LEU A 58 -0.72 9.83 2.16
N ARG A 59 -0.94 11.04 1.67
CA ARG A 59 0.00 12.15 1.75
C ARG A 59 0.20 12.60 3.20
N GLU A 60 -0.86 12.62 3.99
CA GLU A 60 -0.79 12.86 5.45
C GLU A 60 -0.06 11.74 6.19
N LEU A 61 -0.14 10.51 5.68
CA LEU A 61 0.47 9.32 6.27
C LEU A 61 1.89 9.02 5.74
N VAL A 62 2.48 9.90 4.93
CA VAL A 62 3.87 9.76 4.47
C VAL A 62 4.81 9.77 5.67
N GLY A 63 5.63 8.73 5.79
CA GLY A 63 6.52 8.53 6.94
C GLY A 63 5.91 7.77 8.11
N HIS A 64 4.60 7.52 8.11
CA HIS A 64 3.95 6.67 9.10
C HIS A 64 3.86 5.21 8.62
N ASN A 65 3.86 4.26 9.56
CA ASN A 65 3.69 2.87 9.20
C ASN A 65 2.20 2.59 8.94
N ILE A 66 1.84 2.32 7.69
CA ILE A 66 0.44 2.09 7.32
C ILE A 66 0.21 0.66 6.85
N ALA A 67 -1.03 0.20 7.01
CA ALA A 67 -1.57 -1.00 6.39
C ALA A 67 -2.70 -0.62 5.42
N CYS A 68 -2.51 -0.96 4.15
CA CYS A 68 -3.51 -0.82 3.09
C CYS A 68 -4.05 -2.21 2.75
N LEU A 69 -5.29 -2.50 3.14
CA LEU A 69 -5.99 -3.73 2.78
C LEU A 69 -6.98 -3.45 1.65
N ARG A 70 -6.91 -4.21 0.56
CA ARG A 70 -7.96 -4.22 -0.47
C ARG A 70 -8.96 -5.34 -0.19
N PHE A 71 -10.17 -4.97 0.20
CA PHE A 71 -11.25 -5.90 0.53
C PHE A 71 -12.55 -5.47 -0.17
N ASP A 72 -13.20 -6.41 -0.87
CA ASP A 72 -14.49 -6.17 -1.54
C ASP A 72 -14.48 -4.96 -2.50
N GLY A 73 -13.38 -4.78 -3.24
CA GLY A 73 -13.23 -3.63 -4.14
C GLY A 73 -13.03 -2.28 -3.44
N LYS A 74 -12.98 -2.24 -2.11
CA LYS A 74 -12.69 -1.06 -1.28
C LYS A 74 -11.28 -1.13 -0.72
N PHE A 75 -10.69 0.05 -0.52
CA PHE A 75 -9.38 0.20 0.10
C PHE A 75 -9.55 0.66 1.54
N HIS A 76 -9.01 -0.10 2.47
CA HIS A 76 -8.96 0.22 3.89
C HIS A 76 -7.54 0.59 4.27
N ILE A 77 -7.32 1.85 4.62
CA ILE A 77 -6.03 2.36 5.10
C ILE A 77 -6.10 2.48 6.61
N ARG A 78 -5.14 1.87 7.31
CA ARG A 78 -4.95 1.96 8.75
C ARG A 78 -3.56 2.50 9.05
N ASP A 79 -3.49 3.38 10.04
CA ASP A 79 -2.23 3.79 10.63
C ASP A 79 -1.87 2.81 11.76
N LEU A 80 -0.68 2.20 11.68
CA LEU A 80 -0.16 1.26 12.68
C LEU A 80 0.72 1.95 13.74
N ASP A 81 1.12 3.20 13.49
CA ASP A 81 1.95 3.98 14.42
C ASP A 81 1.11 4.41 15.63
N GLN A 82 -0.14 4.82 15.40
CA GLN A 82 -1.13 5.16 16.44
C GLN A 82 -1.51 3.96 17.34
N GLU A 83 -1.33 2.71 16.89
CA GLU A 83 -1.64 1.53 17.71
C GLU A 83 -0.54 1.20 18.74
N SER A 84 0.65 1.79 18.60
CA SER A 84 1.83 1.43 19.41
C SER A 84 2.01 2.27 20.69
N ASP A 85 1.30 3.40 20.84
CA ASP A 85 1.35 4.24 22.05
C ASP A 85 0.52 3.66 23.22
N GLY A 86 -0.26 2.59 22.98
CA GLY A 86 -1.22 2.05 23.95
C GLY A 86 -0.78 0.84 24.79
N THR A 87 0.41 0.26 24.56
CA THR A 87 0.92 -0.89 25.35
C THR A 87 2.22 -0.54 26.08
N ALA A 88 2.14 0.43 26.98
CA ALA A 88 3.02 0.54 28.12
C ALA A 88 2.13 0.50 29.37
N ARG A 89 1.94 -0.70 29.94
CA ARG A 89 1.35 -0.87 31.26
C ARG A 89 2.13 -1.90 32.05
#